data_AF-A0A1C2XXP2-F1
#
_entry.id   AF-A0A1C2XXP2-F1
#
_cell.length_a   1.000
_cell.length_b   1.000
_cell.length_c   1.000
_cell.angle_alpha   90.00
_cell.angle_beta   90.00
_cell.angle_gamma   90.00
#
_symmetry.space_group_name_H-M   'P 1'
#
loop_
_entity.id
_entity.type
_entity.pdbx_description
1 polymer ?
#
loop_
_entity_poly.entity_id
_entity_poly.type
_entity_poly.pdbx_seq_one_letter_code
_entity_poly.pdbx_strand_id
1 'polypeptide(L)'
;MIREKIKTIGRILLPIVIILLLFSSNTFAHSGRTDSNGGHRDNKNASGLGYYHYHHGYGPHLHPNGVCPYETPKKITIPEPVDVSSVMINSIDNTILEVGGETVLSATIYPSDAENKSITWSSSDINVAIVSENGIVTAANPGSAIITAKSSNGKTNSITLNVDEKAEPVSTVSDQNESGSSVLGYGVVAAIAAWFLLRKKKK
;
A
#
# COMPACT_ATOMS: atom_id res chain seq x y z
N MET A 1 -69.25 -46.80 35.50
CA MET A 1 -68.62 -46.19 34.30
C MET A 1 -67.18 -45.72 34.53
N ILE A 2 -66.87 -45.04 35.65
CA ILE A 2 -65.51 -44.52 35.93
C ILE A 2 -64.48 -45.63 36.22
N ARG A 3 -64.84 -46.67 36.99
CA ARG A 3 -63.94 -47.78 37.34
C ARG A 3 -63.43 -48.58 36.13
N GLU A 4 -64.28 -48.78 35.12
CA GLU A 4 -63.89 -49.50 33.91
C GLU A 4 -62.98 -48.67 33.00
N LYS A 5 -63.19 -47.34 32.94
CA LYS A 5 -62.27 -46.43 32.23
C LYS A 5 -60.86 -46.43 32.85
N ILE A 6 -60.76 -46.47 34.18
CA ILE A 6 -59.46 -46.53 34.89
C ILE A 6 -58.72 -47.83 34.59
N LYS A 7 -59.42 -48.98 34.58
CA LYS A 7 -58.80 -50.27 34.23
C LYS A 7 -58.29 -50.31 32.78
N THR A 8 -59.04 -49.73 31.84
CA THR A 8 -58.63 -49.67 30.42
C THR A 8 -57.41 -48.77 30.23
N ILE A 9 -57.39 -47.60 30.89
CA ILE A 9 -56.22 -46.70 30.87
C ILE A 9 -54.99 -47.39 31.46
N GLY A 10 -55.13 -48.09 32.58
CA GLY A 10 -54.04 -48.85 33.20
C GLY A 10 -53.48 -49.94 32.27
N ARG A 11 -54.35 -50.66 31.55
CA ARG A 11 -53.94 -51.70 30.58
C ARG A 11 -53.15 -51.16 29.39
N ILE A 12 -53.34 -49.89 29.03
CA ILE A 12 -52.63 -49.25 27.91
C ILE A 12 -51.36 -48.54 28.40
N LEU A 13 -51.44 -47.81 29.51
CA LEU A 13 -50.29 -47.05 30.03
C LEU A 13 -49.22 -47.95 30.64
N LEU A 14 -49.60 -49.03 31.33
CA LEU A 14 -48.63 -49.92 31.98
C LEU A 14 -47.61 -50.53 30.99
N PRO A 15 -48.01 -51.13 29.85
CA PRO A 15 -47.04 -51.64 28.88
C PRO A 15 -46.23 -50.52 28.22
N ILE A 16 -46.80 -49.32 27.98
CA ILE A 16 -46.05 -48.17 27.44
C ILE A 16 -44.95 -47.73 28.41
N VAL A 17 -45.25 -47.64 29.71
CA VAL A 17 -44.26 -47.31 30.73
C VAL A 17 -43.18 -48.40 30.82
N ILE A 18 -43.55 -49.68 30.75
CA ILE A 18 -42.59 -50.79 30.74
C ILE A 18 -41.69 -50.73 29.50
N ILE A 19 -42.24 -50.44 28.32
CA ILE A 19 -41.48 -50.27 27.08
C ILE A 19 -40.51 -49.09 27.20
N LEU A 20 -40.96 -47.94 27.70
CA LEU A 20 -40.07 -46.78 27.90
C LEU A 20 -38.91 -47.10 28.87
N LEU A 21 -39.14 -47.92 29.89
CA LEU A 21 -38.10 -48.37 30.81
C LEU A 21 -37.16 -49.43 30.21
N LEU A 22 -37.62 -50.24 29.26
CA LEU A 22 -36.79 -51.26 28.58
C LEU A 22 -35.97 -50.67 27.42
N PHE A 23 -36.44 -49.59 26.79
CA PHE A 23 -35.76 -48.91 25.69
C PHE A 23 -35.00 -47.65 26.12
N SER A 24 -34.99 -47.30 27.41
CA SER A 24 -34.09 -46.27 27.92
C SER A 24 -32.65 -46.81 27.94
N SER A 25 -31.90 -46.53 26.89
CA SER A 25 -30.45 -46.67 26.91
C SER A 25 -29.87 -45.65 27.90
N ASN A 26 -29.22 -46.13 28.95
CA ASN A 26 -28.50 -45.27 29.89
C ASN A 26 -27.30 -44.66 29.16
N THR A 27 -27.34 -43.36 28.85
CA THR A 27 -26.16 -42.60 28.45
C THR A 27 -25.40 -42.21 29.71
N PHE A 28 -24.32 -42.94 30.01
CA PHE A 28 -23.50 -42.65 31.17
C PHE A 28 -22.59 -41.45 30.88
N ALA A 29 -23.08 -40.24 31.17
CA ALA A 29 -22.21 -39.09 31.29
C ALA A 29 -21.31 -39.31 32.51
N HIS A 30 -20.04 -39.69 32.27
CA HIS A 30 -19.12 -39.87 33.37
C HIS A 30 -18.74 -38.50 33.96
N SER A 31 -18.62 -38.41 35.28
CA SER A 31 -18.29 -37.16 35.96
C SER A 31 -16.89 -36.67 35.59
N GLY A 32 -16.77 -35.43 35.13
CA GLY A 32 -15.49 -34.76 34.92
C GLY A 32 -15.70 -33.27 34.68
N ARG A 33 -14.91 -32.40 35.34
CA ARG A 33 -14.82 -31.00 34.92
C ARG A 33 -13.98 -30.97 33.65
N THR A 34 -14.50 -30.37 32.59
CA THR A 34 -13.67 -29.99 31.44
C THR A 34 -12.74 -28.86 31.87
N ASP A 35 -11.49 -28.90 31.40
CA ASP A 35 -10.56 -27.78 31.55
C ASP A 35 -10.91 -26.63 30.58
N SER A 36 -10.14 -25.54 30.61
CA SER A 36 -10.31 -24.40 29.70
C SER A 36 -10.12 -24.74 28.22
N ASN A 37 -9.57 -25.91 27.91
CA ASN A 37 -9.21 -26.37 26.58
C ASN A 37 -10.14 -27.51 26.10
N GLY A 38 -11.19 -27.85 26.86
CA GLY A 38 -12.18 -28.88 26.51
C GLY A 38 -11.75 -30.32 26.80
N GLY A 39 -10.68 -30.52 27.58
CA GLY A 39 -10.19 -31.83 28.00
C GLY A 39 -10.77 -32.28 29.33
N HIS A 40 -10.88 -33.59 29.57
CA HIS A 40 -11.25 -34.14 30.87
C HIS A 40 -10.61 -35.49 31.18
N ARG A 41 -10.54 -35.82 32.48
CA ARG A 41 -10.10 -37.14 32.95
C ARG A 41 -11.19 -38.19 32.71
N ASP A 42 -10.79 -39.29 32.08
CA ASP A 42 -11.65 -40.43 31.83
C ASP A 42 -11.54 -41.44 32.98
N ASN A 43 -12.64 -41.64 33.70
CA ASN A 43 -12.67 -42.55 34.82
C ASN A 43 -12.64 -44.00 34.32
N LYS A 44 -11.63 -44.77 34.75
CA LYS A 44 -11.42 -46.17 34.36
C LYS A 44 -11.25 -46.38 32.84
N ASN A 45 -10.83 -45.35 32.10
CA ASN A 45 -10.63 -45.42 30.65
C ASN A 45 -11.90 -45.93 29.90
N ALA A 46 -13.06 -45.39 30.22
CA ALA A 46 -14.33 -45.82 29.61
C ALA A 46 -14.38 -45.56 28.10
N SER A 47 -13.64 -44.56 27.60
CA SER A 47 -13.50 -44.24 26.17
C SER A 47 -12.53 -45.15 25.42
N GLY A 48 -11.66 -45.89 26.12
CA GLY A 48 -10.56 -46.66 25.53
C GLY A 48 -9.35 -45.82 25.09
N LEU A 49 -9.41 -44.49 25.23
CA LEU A 49 -8.37 -43.55 24.78
C LEU A 49 -7.31 -43.21 25.85
N GLY A 50 -7.48 -43.70 27.07
CA GLY A 50 -6.60 -43.47 28.21
C GLY A 50 -7.28 -42.63 29.29
N TYR A 51 -6.46 -42.15 30.23
CA TYR A 51 -6.94 -41.44 31.42
C TYR A 51 -7.37 -39.99 31.15
N TYR A 52 -7.08 -39.42 29.98
CA TYR A 52 -7.42 -38.05 29.60
C TYR A 52 -7.72 -37.95 28.11
N HIS A 53 -8.82 -37.29 27.74
CA HIS A 53 -9.17 -37.05 26.33
C HIS A 53 -9.92 -35.73 26.17
N TYR A 54 -10.07 -35.27 24.93
CA TYR A 54 -10.69 -33.99 24.61
C TYR A 54 -11.96 -34.15 23.77
N HIS A 55 -12.86 -33.18 23.88
CA HIS A 55 -14.07 -33.07 23.05
C HIS A 55 -14.16 -31.67 22.44
N HIS A 56 -14.10 -31.60 21.11
CA HIS A 56 -14.17 -30.33 20.35
C HIS A 56 -15.32 -30.34 19.32
N GLY A 57 -16.47 -30.90 19.69
CA GLY A 57 -17.62 -31.06 18.77
C GLY A 57 -17.51 -32.29 17.84
N TYR A 58 -16.42 -33.04 17.94
CA TYR A 58 -16.22 -34.37 17.34
C TYR A 58 -16.32 -35.46 18.42
N GLY A 59 -16.30 -36.73 18.01
CA GLY A 59 -16.19 -37.85 18.95
C GLY A 59 -14.93 -37.76 19.84
N PRO A 60 -14.89 -38.51 20.96
CA PRO A 60 -13.74 -38.51 21.85
C PRO A 60 -12.48 -38.93 21.10
N HIS A 61 -11.39 -38.18 21.25
CA HIS A 61 -10.12 -38.47 20.58
C HIS A 61 -8.92 -37.93 21.38
N LEU A 62 -7.72 -38.36 20.96
CA LEU A 62 -6.46 -37.95 21.55
C LEU A 62 -5.85 -36.73 20.84
N HIS A 63 -5.06 -35.97 21.59
CA HIS A 63 -4.24 -34.87 21.07
C HIS A 63 -2.75 -35.25 21.11
N PRO A 64 -2.23 -36.04 20.15
CA PRO A 64 -0.79 -36.27 20.05
C PRO A 64 -0.05 -34.92 20.00
N ASN A 65 0.93 -34.74 20.89
CA ASN A 65 1.71 -33.50 21.01
C ASN A 65 0.87 -32.24 21.29
N GLY A 66 -0.32 -32.38 21.88
CA GLY A 66 -1.21 -31.27 22.20
C GLY A 66 -2.01 -30.71 21.01
N VAL A 67 -1.90 -31.31 19.82
CA VAL A 67 -2.60 -30.86 18.60
C VAL A 67 -3.85 -31.70 18.37
N CYS A 68 -4.98 -31.05 18.09
CA CYS A 68 -6.21 -31.74 17.71
C CYS A 68 -6.07 -32.33 16.29
N PRO A 69 -6.28 -33.65 16.08
CA PRO A 69 -6.22 -34.28 14.76
C PRO A 69 -7.34 -33.85 13.82
N TYR A 70 -8.41 -33.24 14.35
CA TYR A 70 -9.53 -32.69 13.57
C TYR A 70 -9.43 -31.18 13.35
N GLU A 71 -8.53 -30.49 14.05
CA GLU A 71 -8.20 -29.12 13.70
C GLU A 71 -7.44 -29.18 12.39
N THR A 72 -8.10 -28.77 11.30
CA THR A 72 -7.37 -28.45 10.09
C THR A 72 -6.35 -27.38 10.46
N PRO A 73 -5.05 -27.57 10.17
CA PRO A 73 -4.07 -26.53 10.45
C PRO A 73 -4.57 -25.27 9.77
N LYS A 74 -4.81 -24.22 10.57
CA LYS A 74 -5.27 -22.93 10.07
C LYS A 74 -4.34 -22.55 8.93
N LYS A 75 -4.86 -22.53 7.70
CA LYS A 75 -4.08 -22.14 6.52
C LYS A 75 -3.55 -20.74 6.79
N ILE A 76 -2.25 -20.63 7.00
CA ILE A 76 -1.59 -19.33 7.13
C ILE A 76 -1.59 -18.73 5.74
N THR A 77 -2.54 -17.83 5.49
CA THR A 77 -2.55 -17.03 4.28
C THR A 77 -1.53 -15.91 4.48
N ILE A 78 -0.35 -16.06 3.87
CA ILE A 78 0.60 -14.96 3.74
C ILE A 78 -0.07 -13.95 2.80
N PRO A 79 -0.20 -12.66 3.18
CA PRO A 79 -0.76 -11.66 2.27
C PRO A 79 0.10 -11.60 1.01
N GLU A 80 -0.56 -11.56 -0.14
CA GLU A 80 0.13 -11.36 -1.43
C GLU A 80 0.83 -9.99 -1.42
N PRO A 81 2.05 -9.87 -1.99
CA PRO A 81 2.74 -8.60 -2.05
C PRO A 81 1.93 -7.57 -2.82
N VAL A 82 1.91 -6.34 -2.30
CA VAL A 82 1.19 -5.23 -2.95
C VAL A 82 2.08 -4.61 -4.01
N ASP A 83 1.62 -4.67 -5.26
CA ASP A 83 2.33 -4.13 -6.41
C ASP A 83 2.13 -2.62 -6.60
N VAL A 84 3.13 -1.98 -7.20
CA VAL A 84 3.05 -0.57 -7.62
C VAL A 84 2.04 -0.42 -8.75
N SER A 85 1.06 0.45 -8.53
CA SER A 85 0.03 0.81 -9.52
C SER A 85 0.41 2.06 -10.31
N SER A 86 1.00 3.07 -9.66
CA SER A 86 1.42 4.31 -10.32
C SER A 86 2.61 4.99 -9.65
N VAL A 87 3.27 5.85 -10.43
CA VAL A 87 4.30 6.79 -9.98
C VAL A 87 3.81 8.19 -10.30
N MET A 88 4.01 9.14 -9.41
CA MET A 88 3.65 10.54 -9.63
C MET A 88 4.82 11.42 -9.25
N ILE A 89 5.35 12.20 -10.21
CA ILE A 89 6.32 13.25 -9.90
C ILE A 89 5.56 14.36 -9.16
N ASN A 90 6.00 14.68 -7.95
CA ASN A 90 5.44 15.79 -7.18
C ASN A 90 6.07 17.06 -7.77
N SER A 91 5.24 17.85 -8.47
CA SER A 91 5.56 19.03 -9.28
C SER A 91 6.83 19.80 -8.90
N ILE A 92 7.55 20.29 -9.91
CA ILE A 92 8.62 21.28 -9.77
C ILE A 92 8.06 22.69 -9.77
N ASP A 93 8.58 23.54 -8.89
CA ASP A 93 8.29 24.98 -8.91
C ASP A 93 8.91 25.69 -10.14
N ASN A 94 9.78 25.03 -10.92
CA ASN A 94 10.42 25.62 -12.09
C ASN A 94 10.73 24.54 -13.14
N THR A 95 9.90 24.44 -14.19
CA THR A 95 10.21 23.65 -15.41
C THR A 95 11.28 24.31 -16.28
N ILE A 96 11.77 25.47 -15.87
CA ILE A 96 12.76 26.28 -16.59
C ILE A 96 13.94 26.51 -15.66
N LEU A 97 15.14 26.16 -16.09
CA LEU A 97 16.40 26.44 -15.40
C LEU A 97 17.34 27.23 -16.32
N GLU A 98 18.20 28.06 -15.76
CA GLU A 98 19.35 28.59 -16.51
C GLU A 98 20.48 27.57 -16.52
N VAL A 99 21.38 27.63 -17.51
CA VAL A 99 22.59 26.79 -17.54
C VAL A 99 23.37 26.89 -16.22
N GLY A 100 23.66 25.73 -15.63
CA GLY A 100 24.31 25.59 -14.32
C GLY A 100 23.36 25.63 -13.12
N GLY A 101 22.06 25.86 -13.35
CA GLY A 101 21.02 25.77 -12.32
C GLY A 101 20.72 24.32 -11.93
N GLU A 102 20.20 24.14 -10.72
CA GLU A 102 19.81 22.83 -10.18
C GLU A 102 18.40 22.86 -9.59
N THR A 103 17.72 21.73 -9.65
CA THR A 103 16.44 21.50 -8.96
C THR A 103 16.36 20.06 -8.47
N VAL A 104 15.47 19.79 -7.51
CA VAL A 104 15.26 18.45 -6.96
C VAL A 104 13.87 17.96 -7.36
N LEU A 105 13.83 16.81 -8.01
CA LEU A 105 12.59 16.08 -8.29
C LEU A 105 12.31 15.09 -7.16
N SER A 106 11.05 15.06 -6.73
CA SER A 106 10.56 13.97 -5.89
C SER A 106 9.42 13.24 -6.60
N ALA A 107 9.24 11.97 -6.30
CA ALA A 107 8.17 11.17 -6.85
C ALA A 107 7.55 10.27 -5.77
N THR A 108 6.24 10.07 -5.86
CA THR A 108 5.43 9.27 -4.94
C THR A 108 4.96 8.00 -5.63
N ILE A 109 5.07 6.87 -4.93
CA ILE A 109 4.57 5.56 -5.36
C ILE A 109 3.21 5.28 -4.75
N TYR A 110 2.27 4.79 -5.57
CA TYR A 110 0.96 4.32 -5.11
C TYR A 110 0.70 2.85 -5.51
N PRO A 111 0.02 2.08 -4.66
CA PRO A 111 -0.48 2.48 -3.34
C PRO A 111 0.65 2.63 -2.31
N SER A 112 0.36 3.32 -1.20
CA SER A 112 1.36 3.67 -0.18
C SER A 112 1.90 2.46 0.58
N ASP A 113 1.28 1.29 0.47
CA ASP A 113 1.68 0.01 1.06
C ASP A 113 2.35 -0.93 0.06
N ALA A 114 2.65 -0.45 -1.16
CA ALA A 114 3.41 -1.23 -2.13
C ALA A 114 4.75 -1.71 -1.53
N GLU A 115 5.10 -2.97 -1.77
CA GLU A 115 6.26 -3.62 -1.15
C GLU A 115 7.57 -2.98 -1.60
N ASN A 116 7.71 -2.75 -2.91
CA ASN A 116 8.91 -2.13 -3.50
C ASN A 116 8.60 -0.72 -4.04
N LYS A 117 9.17 0.29 -3.39
CA LYS A 117 8.97 1.71 -3.72
C LYS A 117 10.20 2.37 -4.36
N SER A 118 11.15 1.58 -4.88
CA SER A 118 12.35 2.13 -5.53
C SER A 118 11.98 2.91 -6.80
N ILE A 119 12.66 4.03 -7.02
CA ILE A 119 12.50 4.86 -8.21
C ILE A 119 13.86 4.99 -8.90
N THR A 120 13.86 4.83 -10.22
CA THR A 120 15.00 5.10 -11.09
C THR A 120 14.69 6.30 -11.96
N TRP A 121 15.63 7.23 -12.04
CA TRP A 121 15.52 8.44 -12.84
C TRP A 121 16.27 8.32 -14.16
N SER A 122 15.78 8.98 -15.20
CA SER A 122 16.49 9.11 -16.48
C SER A 122 16.19 10.44 -17.17
N SER A 123 17.11 10.88 -18.04
CA SER A 123 16.94 12.03 -18.93
C SER A 123 16.92 11.56 -20.38
N SER A 124 16.08 12.19 -21.21
CA SER A 124 16.08 11.95 -22.66
C SER A 124 17.31 12.53 -23.37
N ASP A 125 17.93 13.57 -22.80
CA ASP A 125 19.14 14.19 -23.32
C ASP A 125 20.04 14.69 -22.18
N ILE A 126 21.07 13.91 -21.88
CA ILE A 126 22.06 14.22 -20.83
C ILE A 126 22.92 15.46 -21.16
N ASN A 127 22.98 15.89 -22.42
CA ASN A 127 23.70 17.09 -22.78
C ASN A 127 22.91 18.36 -22.40
N VAL A 128 21.58 18.26 -22.30
CA VAL A 128 20.71 19.36 -21.89
C VAL A 128 20.49 19.34 -20.38
N ALA A 129 20.11 18.19 -19.82
CA ALA A 129 19.84 18.05 -18.40
C ALA A 129 20.25 16.67 -17.87
N ILE A 130 20.98 16.66 -16.77
CA ILE A 130 21.46 15.45 -16.10
C ILE A 130 20.62 15.24 -14.84
N VAL A 131 20.11 14.03 -14.62
CA VAL A 131 19.42 13.65 -13.38
C VAL A 131 20.21 12.57 -12.65
N SER A 132 20.40 12.76 -11.35
CA SER A 132 21.05 11.79 -10.46
C SER A 132 20.06 10.75 -9.91
N GLU A 133 20.58 9.71 -9.26
CA GLU A 133 19.76 8.68 -8.60
C GLU A 133 18.83 9.25 -7.51
N ASN A 134 19.23 10.36 -6.87
CA ASN A 134 18.45 11.04 -5.84
C ASN A 134 17.43 12.04 -6.41
N GLY A 135 17.28 12.13 -7.73
CA GLY A 135 16.36 13.06 -8.39
C GLY A 135 16.88 14.50 -8.47
N ILE A 136 18.16 14.76 -8.17
CA ILE A 136 18.77 16.09 -8.41
C ILE A 136 19.01 16.24 -9.90
N VAL A 137 18.49 17.31 -10.48
CA VAL A 137 18.60 17.65 -11.90
C VAL A 137 19.49 18.88 -12.05
N THR A 138 20.54 18.76 -12.88
CA THR A 138 21.49 19.82 -13.20
C THR A 138 21.32 20.21 -14.68
N ALA A 139 21.13 21.51 -14.93
CA ALA A 139 21.01 22.08 -16.27
C ALA A 139 22.40 22.25 -16.92
N ALA A 140 22.65 21.55 -18.03
CA ALA A 140 23.95 21.48 -18.67
C ALA A 140 24.07 22.42 -19.89
N ASN A 141 23.11 22.38 -20.82
CA ASN A 141 23.10 23.25 -22.01
C ASN A 141 21.68 23.70 -22.35
N PRO A 142 21.51 24.83 -23.06
CA PRO A 142 20.20 25.30 -23.48
C PRO A 142 19.47 24.28 -24.35
N GLY A 143 18.18 24.09 -24.11
CA GLY A 143 17.38 23.09 -24.82
C GLY A 143 16.18 22.59 -24.02
N SER A 144 15.66 21.43 -24.42
CA SER A 144 14.56 20.76 -23.72
C SER A 144 14.87 19.27 -23.55
N ALA A 145 14.68 18.76 -22.34
CA ALA A 145 14.87 17.35 -21.99
C ALA A 145 13.68 16.81 -21.19
N ILE A 146 13.32 15.55 -21.40
CA ILE A 146 12.29 14.86 -20.64
C ILE A 146 12.97 14.08 -19.52
N ILE A 147 12.62 14.40 -18.27
CA ILE A 147 13.06 13.66 -17.09
C ILE A 147 11.97 12.67 -16.69
N THR A 148 12.34 11.41 -16.49
CA THR A 148 11.41 10.31 -16.23
C THR A 148 11.72 9.63 -14.91
N ALA A 149 10.71 9.47 -14.06
CA ALA A 149 10.71 8.57 -12.90
C ALA A 149 10.15 7.22 -13.31
N LYS A 150 10.84 6.13 -12.97
CA LYS A 150 10.42 4.75 -13.25
C LYS A 150 10.44 3.92 -11.96
N SER A 151 9.35 3.22 -11.68
CA SER A 151 9.26 2.22 -10.60
C SER A 151 9.92 0.89 -10.98
N SER A 152 10.19 0.05 -9.98
CA SER A 152 10.77 -1.29 -10.14
C SER A 152 10.01 -2.20 -11.12
N ASN A 153 8.67 -2.13 -11.12
CA ASN A 153 7.82 -2.91 -12.02
C ASN A 153 7.50 -2.17 -13.35
N GLY A 154 8.16 -1.04 -13.61
CA GLY A 154 8.14 -0.36 -14.90
C GLY A 154 7.04 0.70 -15.10
N LYS A 155 6.24 1.03 -14.09
CA LYS A 155 5.36 2.22 -14.15
C LYS A 155 6.20 3.48 -14.22
N THR A 156 5.78 4.45 -15.02
CA THR A 156 6.54 5.69 -15.28
C THR A 156 5.70 6.94 -15.15
N ASN A 157 6.38 8.06 -14.89
CA ASN A 157 5.85 9.41 -15.00
C ASN A 157 6.99 10.34 -15.44
N SER A 158 6.69 11.36 -16.24
CA SER A 158 7.71 12.19 -16.87
C SER A 158 7.33 13.67 -16.85
N ILE A 159 8.34 14.53 -16.89
CA ILE A 159 8.20 15.98 -16.97
C ILE A 159 9.18 16.55 -18.01
N THR A 160 8.77 17.60 -18.69
CA THR A 160 9.64 18.36 -19.59
C THR A 160 10.36 19.45 -18.82
N LEU A 161 11.69 19.47 -18.94
CA LEU A 161 12.57 20.50 -18.42
C LEU A 161 13.11 21.33 -19.59
N ASN A 162 13.03 22.65 -19.47
CA ASN A 162 13.62 23.60 -20.39
C ASN A 162 14.84 24.25 -19.73
N VAL A 163 15.91 24.40 -20.50
CA VAL A 163 17.14 25.08 -20.07
C VAL A 163 17.35 26.31 -20.94
N ASP A 164 17.47 27.46 -20.30
CA ASP A 164 17.76 28.74 -20.94
C ASP A 164 19.25 29.09 -20.80
N GLU A 165 19.74 29.94 -21.70
CA GLU A 165 21.09 30.50 -21.60
C GLU A 165 21.25 31.26 -20.28
N LYS A 166 22.39 31.07 -19.62
CA LYS A 166 22.74 31.88 -18.45
C LYS A 166 22.85 33.34 -18.87
N ALA A 167 22.13 34.24 -18.20
CA ALA A 167 22.28 35.67 -18.45
C ALA A 167 23.72 36.10 -18.15
N GLU A 168 24.41 36.65 -19.15
CA GLU A 168 25.70 37.30 -18.90
C GLU A 168 25.49 38.56 -18.05
N PRO A 169 26.37 38.85 -17.08
CA PRO A 169 26.28 40.10 -16.34
C PRO A 169 26.52 41.24 -17.34
N VAL A 170 25.49 42.06 -17.56
CA VAL A 170 25.62 43.30 -18.33
C VAL A 170 26.67 44.15 -17.64
N SER A 171 27.86 44.20 -18.23
CA SER A 171 28.91 45.12 -17.79
C SER A 171 28.44 46.52 -18.18
N THR A 172 27.99 47.30 -17.21
CA THR A 172 27.72 48.72 -17.40
C THR A 172 29.04 49.41 -17.74
N VAL A 173 29.28 49.63 -19.03
CA VAL A 173 30.33 50.54 -19.48
C VAL A 173 29.91 51.93 -19.03
N SER A 174 30.45 52.39 -17.90
CA SER A 174 30.36 53.78 -17.48
C SER A 174 31.26 54.60 -18.39
N ASP A 175 30.71 55.06 -19.51
CA ASP A 175 31.37 56.03 -20.37
C ASP A 175 31.37 57.38 -19.64
N GLN A 176 32.47 57.70 -18.95
CA GLN A 176 32.70 59.02 -18.37
C GLN A 176 33.17 59.95 -19.48
N ASN A 177 32.23 60.48 -20.26
CA ASN A 177 32.52 61.59 -21.17
C ASN A 177 31.59 62.77 -20.90
N GLU A 178 31.83 63.45 -19.78
CA GLU A 178 31.41 64.84 -19.61
C GLU A 178 32.65 65.75 -19.69
N SER A 179 32.85 66.35 -20.86
CA SER A 179 33.22 67.77 -20.90
C SER A 179 32.83 68.41 -22.23
N GLY A 180 31.63 68.99 -22.24
CA GLY A 180 31.34 70.30 -22.82
C GLY A 180 31.32 70.43 -24.35
N SER A 181 30.12 70.57 -24.93
CA SER A 181 29.71 71.84 -25.54
C SER A 181 28.28 71.76 -26.07
N SER A 182 27.54 72.83 -25.84
CA SER A 182 26.13 73.09 -26.16
C SER A 182 25.75 72.88 -27.62
N VAL A 183 24.68 72.11 -27.89
CA VAL A 183 23.81 72.32 -29.06
C VAL A 183 22.36 72.01 -28.68
N LEU A 184 21.51 73.03 -28.78
CA LEU A 184 20.04 72.89 -28.77
C LEU A 184 19.62 72.09 -30.00
N GLY A 185 19.03 70.91 -29.82
CA GLY A 185 18.56 70.07 -30.91
C GLY A 185 17.47 69.11 -30.44
N TYR A 186 16.29 69.24 -31.04
CA TYR A 186 15.09 68.44 -30.78
C TYR A 186 15.33 66.93 -30.89
N GLY A 187 14.74 66.17 -29.96
CA GLY A 187 14.32 64.79 -30.18
C GLY A 187 14.99 63.73 -29.32
N VAL A 188 14.31 63.26 -28.26
CA VAL A 188 14.35 61.84 -27.89
C VAL A 188 12.93 61.40 -27.54
N VAL A 189 12.43 60.51 -28.40
CA VAL A 189 11.13 59.86 -28.32
C VAL A 189 11.25 58.65 -27.38
N ALA A 190 10.31 58.56 -26.44
CA ALA A 190 9.78 57.34 -25.81
C ALA A 190 10.76 56.25 -25.36
N ALA A 191 11.13 56.26 -24.07
CA ALA A 191 11.45 55.04 -23.35
C ALA A 191 10.13 54.31 -23.01
N ILE A 192 9.55 53.62 -23.98
CA ILE A 192 8.43 52.69 -23.76
C ILE A 192 8.95 51.26 -23.83
N ALA A 193 8.62 50.53 -22.77
CA ALA A 193 8.51 49.08 -22.70
C ALA A 193 8.37 48.38 -24.06
N ALA A 194 9.46 47.77 -24.54
CA ALA A 194 9.44 46.87 -25.68
C ALA A 194 10.62 45.89 -25.61
N TRP A 195 10.70 45.14 -24.51
CA TRP A 195 11.62 43.99 -24.39
C TRP A 195 10.83 42.68 -24.22
N PHE A 196 9.69 42.56 -24.91
CA PHE A 196 8.88 41.33 -24.90
C PHE A 196 8.41 40.86 -26.28
N LEU A 197 8.89 41.43 -27.40
CA LEU A 197 8.40 41.05 -28.73
C LEU A 197 9.47 40.92 -29.82
N LEU A 198 10.64 40.33 -29.52
CA LEU A 198 11.58 39.98 -30.59
C LEU A 198 12.40 38.72 -30.27
N ARG A 199 11.75 37.56 -30.27
CA ARG A 199 12.39 36.28 -30.70
C ARG A 199 11.34 35.31 -31.25
N LYS A 200 10.70 35.72 -32.35
CA LYS A 200 10.16 34.77 -33.33
C LYS A 200 11.05 34.84 -34.58
N LYS A 201 11.56 33.67 -35.00
CA LYS A 201 12.39 33.36 -36.17
C LYS A 201 13.92 33.43 -36.00
N LYS A 202 14.51 32.25 -35.84
CA LYS A 202 15.67 31.65 -36.56
C LYS A 202 15.94 30.33 -35.81
N LYS A 203 15.77 29.12 -36.33
CA LYS A 203 15.49 28.52 -37.64
C LYS A 203 14.49 27.39 -37.43
#